data_AF-A0A922XC42-F1
#
_entry.id   AF-A0A922XC42-F1
#
_cell.length_a   1.000
_cell.length_b   1.000
_cell.length_c   1.000
_cell.angle_alpha   90.00
_cell.angle_beta   90.00
_cell.angle_gamma   90.00
#
_symmetry.space_group_name_H-M   'P 1'
#
loop_
_entity.id
_entity.type
_entity.pdbx_description
1 polymer ?
#
loop_
_entity_poly.entity_id
_entity_poly.type
_entity_poly.pdbx_seq_one_letter_code
_entity_poly.pdbx_strand_id
1 'polypeptide(L)'
;MRYDGKRLPPPLTPLGYPAMKLFVAALLTTAVALAAVERSQQAVAAENAAASPGKIADFTLNDHAGAKRSLSEWSDKPVLVVVFLGTECPLAKLYGQKLVEIEKQFADRGVQFIGINSNQQDTLQELAGYGTKFGIKFPLLKDAGAKVADQLGAKRTPEAFVLDRERVIRYQGRIDDQYGVGSARNQATKTELVDAVEALLDGKPVEVAMTQPVGCLIGRRTPSDAKGSVTYAKDVAPILQNRCVSCHRDGQIGPFTLTEYDDVVAWADMCLEVIDDGRMPPWGANPAHGEFANDARLTPAEKEMFHAWIDAGAPEGDPNDLPPPRQFVDGWRMPKPDAVYKMPEEYKVPANGTVPYKYFIWDPGFTEDKWVYGAEARAGNPEVVHHLILFYIPPGQEKPRPEDPLFNAIAAFAPGMPAVVGPEEYALRIPAGSKLAFQVHYTPNGKETTDLSEAAVVFSDPKKVQKEVRIAAALNFKFLIPPFHPNYPIAAEKTFKEDTLLYTMTPHMHYRGKAFRFTAHYPDGKEEILLDVPRYDFNWQIIYLLKQPKLLPAGTVVKLEGHFDNSADNPLNPDPTQMVRWGDQTWDEMMLGSMTVSPANQDLRAADGPLASLPGENAGGN
;
A
#
# COMPACT_ATOMS: atom_id res chain seq x y z
N MET A 1 -38.08 59.12 -17.10
CA MET A 1 -37.81 60.47 -17.63
C MET A 1 -36.38 60.50 -18.17
N ARG A 2 -36.13 61.15 -19.31
CA ARG A 2 -34.88 61.18 -20.10
C ARG A 2 -33.90 62.30 -19.65
N TYR A 3 -32.67 62.26 -20.22
CA TYR A 3 -31.62 63.29 -20.42
C TYR A 3 -30.66 63.57 -19.24
N ASP A 4 -29.35 63.87 -19.35
CA ASP A 4 -28.26 63.88 -20.38
C ASP A 4 -26.94 64.14 -19.57
N GLY A 5 -25.71 63.77 -19.96
CA GLY A 5 -24.87 64.54 -20.90
C GLY A 5 -23.71 65.37 -20.25
N LYS A 6 -22.52 64.74 -20.09
CA LYS A 6 -21.10 65.23 -20.20
C LYS A 6 -20.55 66.51 -19.50
N ARG A 7 -19.34 66.35 -18.89
CA ARG A 7 -18.18 67.29 -18.97
C ARG A 7 -16.83 66.51 -18.92
N LEU A 8 -15.86 66.93 -19.75
CA LEU A 8 -14.45 66.48 -19.80
C LEU A 8 -13.53 67.48 -19.04
N PRO A 9 -12.36 67.05 -18.50
CA PRO A 9 -11.38 67.95 -17.87
C PRO A 9 -10.26 68.46 -18.84
N PRO A 10 -9.50 69.51 -18.47
CA PRO A 10 -8.56 70.25 -19.34
C PRO A 10 -7.11 69.67 -19.35
N PRO A 11 -6.20 70.16 -20.23
CA PRO A 11 -4.95 69.47 -20.60
C PRO A 11 -3.74 69.78 -19.71
N LEU A 12 -2.75 68.86 -19.74
CA LEU A 12 -1.51 68.83 -18.97
C LEU A 12 -0.39 69.72 -19.56
N THR A 13 0.41 70.34 -18.68
CA THR A 13 1.67 71.08 -18.95
C THR A 13 2.91 70.17 -18.95
N PRO A 14 4.06 70.59 -19.53
CA PRO A 14 5.20 69.70 -19.80
C PRO A 14 6.11 69.48 -18.57
N LEU A 15 6.59 68.23 -18.42
CA LEU A 15 7.48 67.77 -17.33
C LEU A 15 8.87 68.41 -17.39
N GLY A 16 9.32 68.91 -16.24
CA GLY A 16 10.68 69.41 -16.03
C GLY A 16 11.71 68.30 -15.73
N TYR A 17 12.94 68.76 -15.51
CA TYR A 17 14.21 68.05 -15.31
C TYR A 17 14.34 66.91 -14.27
N PRO A 18 13.45 66.64 -13.28
CA PRO A 18 13.63 65.47 -12.39
C PRO A 18 13.46 64.08 -13.04
N ALA A 19 12.87 63.98 -14.24
CA ALA A 19 12.60 62.69 -14.88
C ALA A 19 13.88 61.92 -15.32
N MET A 20 14.96 62.63 -15.65
CA MET A 20 16.18 62.01 -16.18
C MET A 20 17.04 61.34 -15.10
N LYS A 21 16.98 61.80 -13.85
CA LYS A 21 17.68 61.15 -12.72
C LYS A 21 16.98 59.87 -12.24
N LEU A 22 15.65 59.82 -12.32
CA LEU A 22 14.88 58.60 -12.01
C LEU A 22 15.11 57.50 -13.06
N PHE A 23 15.27 57.86 -14.34
CA PHE A 23 15.53 56.88 -15.40
C PHE A 23 16.91 56.20 -15.28
N VAL A 24 17.95 56.96 -14.94
CA VAL A 24 19.31 56.42 -14.74
C VAL A 24 19.38 55.56 -13.48
N ALA A 25 18.70 55.96 -12.39
CA ALA A 25 18.61 55.15 -11.19
C ALA A 25 17.85 53.83 -11.42
N ALA A 26 16.76 53.86 -12.18
CA ALA A 26 15.97 52.67 -12.53
C ALA A 26 16.75 51.66 -13.39
N LEU A 27 17.57 52.15 -14.33
CA LEU A 27 18.45 51.32 -15.17
C LEU A 27 19.59 50.66 -14.37
N LEU A 28 20.17 51.38 -13.39
CA LEU A 28 21.17 50.83 -12.48
C LEU A 28 20.58 49.78 -11.53
N THR A 29 19.38 49.99 -11.00
CA THR A 29 18.71 48.99 -10.14
C THR A 29 18.30 47.73 -10.91
N THR A 30 17.88 47.85 -12.17
CA THR A 30 17.55 46.69 -13.01
C THR A 30 18.80 45.92 -13.42
N ALA A 31 19.91 46.59 -13.75
CA ALA A 31 21.18 45.93 -14.04
C ALA A 31 21.75 45.18 -12.82
N VAL A 32 21.65 45.76 -11.62
CA VAL A 32 22.06 45.09 -10.37
C VAL A 32 21.14 43.92 -10.03
N ALA A 33 19.84 44.02 -10.28
CA ALA A 33 18.89 42.93 -10.09
C ALA A 33 19.13 41.77 -11.07
N LEU A 34 19.40 42.05 -12.35
CA LEU A 34 19.78 41.00 -13.33
C LEU A 34 21.09 40.31 -12.94
N ALA A 35 22.12 41.07 -12.54
CA ALA A 35 23.39 40.49 -12.10
C ALA A 35 23.26 39.66 -10.82
N ALA A 36 22.33 40.02 -9.92
CA ALA A 36 22.03 39.25 -8.72
C ALA A 36 21.27 37.95 -9.05
N VAL A 37 20.35 37.99 -10.02
CA VAL A 37 19.66 36.79 -10.53
C VAL A 37 20.66 35.86 -11.21
N GLU A 38 21.53 36.36 -12.09
CA GLU A 38 22.59 35.56 -12.72
C GLU A 38 23.56 34.95 -11.70
N ARG A 39 23.96 35.71 -10.66
CA ARG A 39 24.78 35.17 -9.57
C ARG A 39 24.05 34.11 -8.75
N SER A 40 22.76 34.28 -8.50
CA SER A 40 21.96 33.28 -7.78
C SER A 40 21.81 32.00 -8.61
N GLN A 41 21.63 32.11 -9.93
CA GLN A 41 21.58 30.98 -10.85
C GLN A 41 22.93 30.27 -10.94
N GLN A 42 24.05 31.01 -10.97
CA GLN A 42 25.40 30.44 -10.93
C GLN A 42 25.72 29.76 -9.59
N ALA A 43 25.23 30.30 -8.47
CA ALA A 43 25.43 29.71 -7.15
C ALA A 43 24.66 28.38 -6.99
N VAL A 44 23.39 28.34 -7.41
CA VAL A 44 22.58 27.11 -7.43
C VAL A 44 23.17 26.07 -8.38
N ALA A 45 23.65 26.49 -9.56
CA ALA A 45 24.34 25.60 -10.49
C ALA A 45 25.66 25.02 -9.91
N ALA A 46 26.40 25.81 -9.14
CA ALA A 46 27.63 25.38 -8.48
C ALA A 46 27.37 24.42 -7.30
N GLU A 47 26.29 24.63 -6.54
CA GLU A 47 25.88 23.76 -5.43
C GLU A 47 25.35 22.42 -5.95
N ASN A 48 24.58 22.42 -7.05
CA ASN A 48 24.17 21.19 -7.76
C ASN A 48 25.35 20.47 -8.44
N ALA A 49 26.36 21.21 -8.93
CA ALA A 49 27.58 20.60 -9.48
C ALA A 49 28.45 19.94 -8.41
N ALA A 50 28.43 20.44 -7.17
CA ALA A 50 29.12 19.83 -6.03
C ALA A 50 28.47 18.54 -5.53
N ALA A 51 27.21 18.27 -5.90
CA ALA A 51 26.45 17.08 -5.54
C ALA A 51 26.53 15.92 -6.57
N SER A 52 27.22 16.11 -7.71
CA SER A 52 27.38 15.05 -8.73
C SER A 52 28.42 14.00 -8.28
N PRO A 53 28.11 12.68 -8.34
CA PRO A 53 29.05 11.60 -7.99
C PRO A 53 30.31 11.49 -8.89
N GLY A 54 30.49 12.41 -9.83
CA GLY A 54 31.68 12.51 -10.66
C GLY A 54 31.62 11.69 -11.93
N LYS A 55 32.77 11.57 -12.60
CA LYS A 55 32.93 10.80 -13.83
C LYS A 55 33.07 9.32 -13.51
N ILE A 56 32.36 8.47 -14.23
CA ILE A 56 32.50 7.02 -14.09
C ILE A 56 33.63 6.48 -14.98
N ALA A 57 34.35 5.48 -14.48
CA ALA A 57 35.28 4.66 -15.22
C ALA A 57 34.56 3.60 -16.06
N ASP A 58 35.27 3.11 -17.07
CA ASP A 58 34.78 2.05 -17.95
C ASP A 58 34.54 0.75 -17.16
N PHE A 59 33.57 -0.04 -17.63
CA PHE A 59 33.22 -1.33 -17.05
C PHE A 59 32.80 -2.30 -18.15
N THR A 60 32.86 -3.60 -17.87
CA THR A 60 32.32 -4.65 -18.74
C THR A 60 31.46 -5.60 -17.92
N LEU A 61 30.21 -5.79 -18.34
CA LEU A 61 29.24 -6.69 -17.71
C LEU A 61 28.69 -7.67 -18.75
N ASN A 62 28.10 -8.78 -18.29
CA ASN A 62 27.34 -9.65 -19.17
C ASN A 62 25.91 -9.11 -19.30
N ASP A 63 25.36 -9.08 -20.52
CA ASP A 63 23.94 -8.89 -20.70
C ASP A 63 23.15 -10.17 -20.36
N HIS A 64 21.83 -10.05 -20.31
CA HIS A 64 20.91 -11.15 -20.03
C HIS A 64 21.00 -12.33 -21.03
N ALA A 65 21.62 -12.13 -22.20
CA ALA A 65 21.91 -13.18 -23.18
C ALA A 65 23.34 -13.75 -23.04
N GLY A 66 24.12 -13.28 -22.07
CA GLY A 66 25.49 -13.69 -21.79
C GLY A 66 26.55 -12.96 -22.63
N ALA A 67 26.18 -12.00 -23.47
CA ALA A 67 27.15 -11.23 -24.25
C ALA A 67 27.80 -10.14 -23.38
N LYS A 68 29.11 -9.95 -23.53
CA LYS A 68 29.83 -8.90 -22.80
C LYS A 68 29.51 -7.54 -23.42
N ARG A 69 29.09 -6.59 -22.58
CA ARG A 69 28.84 -5.19 -22.95
C ARG A 69 29.70 -4.25 -22.11
N SER A 70 30.34 -3.29 -22.75
CA SER A 70 31.22 -2.32 -22.08
C SER A 70 30.70 -0.88 -22.18
N LEU A 71 30.95 -0.06 -21.15
CA LEU A 71 30.52 1.35 -21.15
C LEU A 71 31.04 2.11 -22.38
N SER A 72 32.27 1.80 -22.81
CA SER A 72 32.89 2.35 -24.01
C SER A 72 32.09 2.15 -25.31
N GLU A 73 31.24 1.12 -25.40
CA GLU A 73 30.39 0.84 -26.58
C GLU A 73 29.45 1.99 -26.91
N TRP A 74 29.07 2.77 -25.89
CA TRP A 74 28.14 3.86 -26.04
C TRP A 74 28.82 5.22 -26.08
N SER A 75 30.16 5.30 -26.18
CA SER A 75 30.93 6.57 -26.11
C SER A 75 30.52 7.64 -27.14
N ASP A 76 29.87 7.27 -28.23
CA ASP A 76 29.31 8.17 -29.24
C ASP A 76 27.99 8.84 -28.80
N LYS A 77 27.30 8.26 -27.80
CA LYS A 77 25.98 8.70 -27.36
C LYS A 77 26.07 10.00 -26.54
N PRO A 78 25.29 11.04 -26.89
CA PRO A 78 25.28 12.32 -26.17
C PRO A 78 24.80 12.17 -24.72
N VAL A 79 23.86 11.27 -24.46
CA VAL A 79 23.32 10.99 -23.13
C VAL A 79 23.20 9.48 -22.94
N LEU A 80 23.61 8.99 -21.78
CA LEU A 80 23.44 7.61 -21.35
C LEU A 80 22.60 7.59 -20.06
N VAL A 81 21.49 6.86 -20.08
CA VAL A 81 20.65 6.59 -18.92
C VAL A 81 20.98 5.20 -18.38
N VAL A 82 21.36 5.12 -17.11
CA VAL A 82 21.60 3.87 -16.40
C VAL A 82 20.52 3.72 -15.34
N VAL A 83 19.79 2.61 -15.34
CA VAL A 83 18.77 2.32 -14.34
C VAL A 83 19.10 1.03 -13.61
N PHE A 84 19.24 1.09 -12.29
CA PHE A 84 19.44 -0.10 -11.46
C PHE A 84 18.11 -0.81 -11.24
N LEU A 85 17.97 -2.03 -11.75
CA LEU A 85 16.72 -2.80 -11.78
C LEU A 85 16.89 -4.15 -11.07
N GLY A 86 15.96 -4.45 -10.16
CA GLY A 86 15.83 -5.75 -9.49
C GLY A 86 14.63 -6.51 -10.03
N THR A 87 14.77 -7.82 -10.21
CA THR A 87 13.71 -8.65 -10.80
C THR A 87 12.56 -8.85 -9.84
N GLU A 88 12.84 -8.86 -8.53
CA GLU A 88 11.83 -9.06 -7.48
C GLU A 88 11.25 -7.79 -6.86
N CYS A 89 11.94 -6.65 -7.00
CA CYS A 89 11.46 -5.40 -6.43
C CYS A 89 10.09 -5.00 -7.03
N PRO A 90 9.03 -4.84 -6.20
CA PRO A 90 7.70 -4.46 -6.69
C PRO A 90 7.69 -3.15 -7.47
N LEU A 91 8.45 -2.15 -7.01
CA LEU A 91 8.55 -0.87 -7.71
C LEU A 91 9.26 -1.01 -9.06
N ALA A 92 10.32 -1.81 -9.14
CA ALA A 92 11.01 -2.05 -10.41
C ALA A 92 10.08 -2.77 -11.41
N LYS A 93 9.24 -3.70 -10.94
CA LYS A 93 8.19 -4.34 -11.77
C LYS A 93 7.20 -3.30 -12.32
N LEU A 94 6.70 -2.37 -11.48
CA LEU A 94 5.79 -1.28 -11.90
C LEU A 94 6.43 -0.35 -12.94
N TYR A 95 7.71 -0.01 -12.78
CA TYR A 95 8.42 0.87 -13.70
C TYR A 95 8.88 0.19 -15.01
N GLY A 96 8.82 -1.15 -15.12
CA GLY A 96 9.37 -1.87 -16.27
C GLY A 96 8.81 -1.38 -17.62
N GLN A 97 7.49 -1.28 -17.74
CA GLN A 97 6.84 -0.76 -18.97
C GLN A 97 7.05 0.75 -19.12
N LYS A 98 6.99 1.52 -18.03
CA LYS A 98 7.20 2.98 -18.05
C LYS A 98 8.57 3.35 -18.61
N LEU A 99 9.61 2.60 -18.24
CA LEU A 99 10.97 2.80 -18.77
C LEU A 99 11.05 2.52 -20.27
N VAL A 100 10.28 1.58 -20.79
CA VAL A 100 10.18 1.33 -22.25
C VAL A 100 9.50 2.51 -22.96
N GLU A 101 8.49 3.12 -22.34
CA GLU A 101 7.84 4.31 -22.89
C GLU A 101 8.78 5.52 -22.89
N ILE A 102 9.52 5.73 -21.80
CA ILE A 102 10.53 6.80 -21.70
C ILE A 102 11.66 6.58 -22.71
N GLU A 103 12.18 5.36 -22.86
CA GLU A 103 13.25 5.07 -23.82
C GLU A 103 12.82 5.40 -25.26
N LYS A 104 11.59 5.01 -25.64
CA LYS A 104 11.02 5.32 -26.95
C LYS A 104 10.89 6.82 -27.21
N GLN A 105 10.60 7.64 -26.18
CA GLN A 105 10.53 9.09 -26.31
C GLN A 105 11.87 9.71 -26.78
N PHE A 106 12.99 9.07 -26.43
CA PHE A 106 14.33 9.61 -26.68
C PHE A 106 15.17 8.83 -27.70
N ALA A 107 14.66 7.71 -28.23
CA ALA A 107 15.38 6.83 -29.14
C ALA A 107 15.93 7.56 -30.38
N ASP A 108 15.12 8.43 -31.00
CA ASP A 108 15.51 9.21 -32.19
C ASP A 108 16.44 10.39 -31.89
N ARG A 109 16.69 10.68 -30.60
CA ARG A 109 17.55 11.80 -30.13
C ARG A 109 18.93 11.31 -29.68
N GLY A 110 19.25 10.04 -29.92
CA GLY A 110 20.57 9.46 -29.65
C GLY A 110 20.82 9.13 -28.18
N VAL A 111 19.79 9.12 -27.34
CA VAL A 111 19.90 8.68 -25.94
C VAL A 111 20.00 7.17 -25.89
N GLN A 112 20.92 6.64 -25.08
CA GLN A 112 21.01 5.21 -24.80
C GLN A 112 20.48 4.92 -23.40
N PHE A 113 19.63 3.92 -23.28
CA PHE A 113 19.27 3.34 -21.98
C PHE A 113 20.05 2.05 -21.74
N ILE A 114 20.43 1.79 -20.50
CA ILE A 114 20.87 0.46 -20.03
C ILE A 114 20.26 0.18 -18.66
N GLY A 115 19.82 -1.05 -18.43
CA GLY A 115 19.45 -1.54 -17.11
C GLY A 115 20.59 -2.33 -16.50
N ILE A 116 20.88 -2.11 -15.22
CA ILE A 116 21.90 -2.87 -14.48
C ILE A 116 21.24 -3.55 -13.29
N ASN A 117 21.44 -4.85 -13.16
CA ASN A 117 21.02 -5.62 -11.99
C ASN A 117 22.23 -5.96 -11.14
N SER A 118 22.30 -5.37 -9.95
CA SER A 118 23.40 -5.57 -8.98
C SER A 118 22.96 -6.36 -7.74
N ASN A 119 21.72 -6.85 -7.69
CA ASN A 119 21.20 -7.72 -6.64
C ASN A 119 21.89 -9.07 -6.73
N GLN A 120 22.49 -9.58 -5.66
CA GLN A 120 23.17 -10.88 -5.73
C GLN A 120 22.21 -12.05 -5.96
N GLN A 121 21.00 -11.97 -5.39
CA GLN A 121 19.97 -13.00 -5.48
C GLN A 121 19.36 -13.17 -6.88
N ASP A 122 19.32 -12.11 -7.69
CA ASP A 122 18.68 -12.19 -9.00
C ASP A 122 19.61 -12.92 -9.99
N THR A 123 19.14 -13.94 -10.68
CA THR A 123 19.90 -14.68 -11.70
C THR A 123 19.86 -13.98 -13.07
N LEU A 124 20.79 -14.35 -13.97
CA LEU A 124 20.72 -13.90 -15.37
C LEU A 124 19.42 -14.33 -16.07
N GLN A 125 18.90 -15.51 -15.71
CA GLN A 125 17.65 -16.04 -16.28
C GLN A 125 16.44 -15.21 -15.83
N GLU A 126 16.35 -14.86 -14.55
CA GLU A 126 15.29 -13.98 -14.04
C GLU A 126 15.39 -12.59 -14.67
N LEU A 127 16.61 -12.07 -14.87
CA LEU A 127 16.81 -10.79 -15.55
C LEU A 127 16.31 -10.85 -17.01
N ALA A 128 16.57 -11.94 -17.73
CA ALA A 128 16.02 -12.17 -19.07
C ALA A 128 14.49 -12.30 -19.07
N GLY A 129 13.95 -13.00 -18.07
CA GLY A 129 12.51 -13.16 -17.85
C GLY A 129 11.84 -11.81 -17.59
N TYR A 130 12.42 -10.97 -16.74
CA TYR A 130 11.99 -9.60 -16.47
C TYR A 130 11.98 -8.76 -17.76
N GLY A 131 13.06 -8.79 -18.53
CA GLY A 131 13.15 -8.07 -19.81
C GLY A 131 12.06 -8.50 -20.80
N THR A 132 11.82 -9.81 -20.91
CA THR A 132 10.76 -10.37 -21.77
C THR A 132 9.37 -9.97 -21.29
N LYS A 133 9.12 -10.08 -19.98
CA LYS A 133 7.82 -9.78 -19.34
C LYS A 133 7.37 -8.35 -19.59
N PHE A 134 8.29 -7.38 -19.48
CA PHE A 134 7.98 -5.95 -19.63
C PHE A 134 8.30 -5.39 -21.01
N GLY A 135 8.77 -6.22 -21.95
CA GLY A 135 9.08 -5.80 -23.31
C GLY A 135 10.31 -4.88 -23.43
N ILE A 136 11.26 -4.98 -22.50
CA ILE A 136 12.47 -4.17 -22.46
C ILE A 136 13.39 -4.55 -23.61
N LYS A 137 13.81 -3.55 -24.40
CA LYS A 137 14.69 -3.72 -25.57
C LYS A 137 16.09 -3.14 -25.38
N PHE A 138 16.25 -2.21 -24.44
CA PHE A 138 17.57 -1.73 -24.08
C PHE A 138 18.37 -2.82 -23.34
N PRO A 139 19.72 -2.78 -23.41
CA PRO A 139 20.56 -3.79 -22.76
C PRO A 139 20.27 -3.90 -21.25
N LEU A 140 20.00 -5.11 -20.78
CA LEU A 140 19.94 -5.47 -19.36
C LEU A 140 21.22 -6.22 -18.99
N LEU A 141 21.98 -5.67 -18.05
CA LEU A 141 23.31 -6.12 -17.66
C LEU A 141 23.31 -6.66 -16.24
N LYS A 142 24.11 -7.70 -15.98
CA LYS A 142 24.30 -8.27 -14.65
C LYS A 142 25.63 -7.82 -14.05
N ASP A 143 25.54 -7.18 -12.89
CA ASP A 143 26.65 -6.73 -12.05
C ASP A 143 26.71 -7.58 -10.77
N ALA A 144 27.10 -8.86 -10.90
CA ALA A 144 27.04 -9.84 -9.81
C ALA A 144 27.90 -9.48 -8.58
N GLY A 145 28.97 -8.70 -8.77
CA GLY A 145 29.82 -8.20 -7.68
C GLY A 145 29.43 -6.80 -7.18
N ALA A 146 28.35 -6.24 -7.73
CA ALA A 146 27.84 -4.92 -7.43
C ALA A 146 28.86 -3.78 -7.55
N LYS A 147 29.90 -3.97 -8.37
CA LYS A 147 31.03 -3.05 -8.53
C LYS A 147 30.62 -1.78 -9.26
N VAL A 148 29.70 -1.91 -10.21
CA VAL A 148 29.16 -0.76 -10.95
C VAL A 148 28.20 0.01 -10.06
N ALA A 149 27.38 -0.69 -9.27
CA ALA A 149 26.56 -0.04 -8.24
C ALA A 149 27.40 0.74 -7.22
N ASP A 150 28.52 0.18 -6.73
CA ASP A 150 29.44 0.90 -5.83
C ASP A 150 30.05 2.13 -6.46
N GLN A 151 30.49 2.01 -7.71
CA GLN A 151 31.07 3.12 -8.44
C GLN A 151 30.07 4.27 -8.65
N LEU A 152 28.81 3.96 -8.99
CA LEU A 152 27.77 4.98 -9.19
C LEU A 152 27.16 5.46 -7.86
N GLY A 153 27.44 4.79 -6.74
CA GLY A 153 26.79 5.05 -5.47
C GLY A 153 25.32 4.64 -5.43
N ALA A 154 24.93 3.67 -6.28
CA ALA A 154 23.57 3.13 -6.34
C ALA A 154 23.27 2.27 -5.12
N LYS A 155 22.14 2.55 -4.49
CA LYS A 155 21.70 1.93 -3.23
C LYS A 155 20.39 1.18 -3.37
N ARG A 156 19.52 1.61 -4.30
CA ARG A 156 18.17 1.06 -4.42
C ARG A 156 17.85 0.62 -5.84
N THR A 157 16.78 -0.14 -5.95
CA THR A 157 16.12 -0.42 -7.21
C THR A 157 14.62 -0.13 -7.11
N PRO A 158 14.02 0.61 -8.07
CA PRO A 158 14.69 1.28 -9.18
C PRO A 158 15.42 2.56 -8.74
N GLU A 159 16.59 2.79 -9.31
CA GLU A 159 17.36 4.04 -9.17
C GLU A 159 17.95 4.41 -10.53
N ALA A 160 17.74 5.64 -10.98
CA ALA A 160 18.12 6.13 -12.29
C ALA A 160 19.29 7.12 -12.21
N PHE A 161 20.15 7.04 -13.21
CA PHE A 161 21.30 7.91 -13.40
C PHE A 161 21.31 8.43 -14.83
N VAL A 162 21.54 9.73 -15.01
CA VAL A 162 21.72 10.34 -16.34
C VAL A 162 23.15 10.83 -16.46
N LEU A 163 23.87 10.35 -17.48
CA LEU A 163 25.25 10.68 -17.74
C LEU A 163 25.36 11.48 -19.04
N ASP A 164 26.20 12.51 -19.02
CA ASP A 164 26.56 13.26 -20.22
C ASP A 164 27.51 12.49 -21.15
N ARG A 165 27.90 13.12 -22.25
CA ARG A 165 28.82 12.58 -23.25
C ARG A 165 30.18 12.20 -22.67
N GLU A 166 30.66 12.96 -21.68
CA GLU A 166 31.92 12.73 -20.98
C GLU A 166 31.82 11.63 -19.90
N ARG A 167 30.64 11.03 -19.74
CA ARG A 167 30.27 10.01 -18.73
C ARG A 167 30.37 10.54 -17.30
N VAL A 168 30.07 11.82 -17.13
CA VAL A 168 29.89 12.43 -15.83
C VAL A 168 28.42 12.35 -15.45
N ILE A 169 28.15 11.95 -14.21
CA ILE A 169 26.78 11.86 -13.71
C ILE A 169 26.21 13.29 -13.60
N ARG A 170 24.99 13.48 -14.11
CA ARG A 170 24.27 14.76 -14.09
C ARG A 170 22.94 14.66 -13.34
N TYR A 171 22.45 13.44 -13.16
CA TYR A 171 21.28 13.12 -12.37
C TYR A 171 21.47 11.79 -11.64
N GLN A 172 21.00 11.70 -10.39
CA GLN A 172 20.85 10.47 -9.63
C GLN A 172 19.55 10.50 -8.82
N GLY A 173 18.73 9.45 -8.90
CA GLY A 173 17.60 9.29 -7.98
C GLY A 173 16.43 8.51 -8.54
N ARG A 174 15.20 8.95 -8.24
CA ARG A 174 13.98 8.28 -8.71
C ARG A 174 13.72 8.48 -10.20
N ILE A 175 12.85 7.67 -10.78
CA ILE A 175 12.42 7.83 -12.17
C ILE A 175 11.42 8.99 -12.27
N ASP A 176 10.37 8.93 -11.46
CA ASP A 176 9.34 9.94 -11.29
C ASP A 176 8.71 9.78 -9.88
N ASP A 177 7.61 10.48 -9.60
CA ASP A 177 6.85 10.34 -8.35
C ASP A 177 5.58 9.48 -8.47
N GLN A 178 5.41 8.71 -9.55
CA GLN A 178 4.19 7.91 -9.74
C GLN A 178 4.09 6.77 -8.70
N TYR A 179 5.20 6.10 -8.38
CA TYR A 179 5.20 4.95 -7.47
C TYR A 179 6.10 5.18 -6.26
N GLY A 180 5.65 4.70 -5.10
CA GLY A 180 6.39 4.70 -3.85
C GLY A 180 6.14 3.41 -3.05
N VAL A 181 6.85 3.24 -1.93
CA VAL A 181 6.61 2.09 -1.05
C VAL A 181 5.18 2.17 -0.52
N GLY A 182 4.34 1.21 -0.89
CA GLY A 182 2.92 1.17 -0.51
C GLY A 182 2.05 2.27 -1.12
N SER A 183 2.54 3.03 -2.10
CA SER A 183 1.78 4.13 -2.72
C SER A 183 1.90 4.12 -4.25
N ALA A 184 0.79 4.42 -4.93
CA ALA A 184 0.75 4.54 -6.38
C ALA A 184 -0.22 5.66 -6.78
N ARG A 185 0.27 6.61 -7.59
CA ARG A 185 -0.52 7.66 -8.20
C ARG A 185 -1.04 7.21 -9.56
N ASN A 186 -2.21 7.73 -9.95
CA ASN A 186 -2.75 7.49 -11.28
C ASN A 186 -1.81 8.05 -12.37
N GLN A 187 -1.14 9.17 -12.10
CA GLN A 187 -0.16 9.80 -12.98
C GLN A 187 0.96 10.45 -12.15
N ALA A 188 2.15 10.51 -12.72
CA ALA A 188 3.25 11.29 -12.17
C ALA A 188 2.92 12.79 -12.19
N THR A 189 3.27 13.51 -11.13
CA THR A 189 3.26 14.98 -11.08
C THR A 189 4.65 15.58 -11.25
N LYS A 190 5.70 14.77 -11.06
CA LYS A 190 7.10 15.13 -11.34
C LYS A 190 7.73 14.06 -12.22
N THR A 191 8.61 14.46 -13.14
CA THR A 191 9.18 13.59 -14.17
C THR A 191 10.70 13.68 -14.21
N GLU A 192 11.36 13.53 -13.06
CA GLU A 192 12.76 13.96 -12.89
C GLU A 192 13.75 13.27 -13.84
N LEU A 193 13.56 11.99 -14.16
CA LEU A 193 14.39 11.32 -15.17
C LEU A 193 14.23 11.96 -16.56
N VAL A 194 12.99 12.21 -16.98
CA VAL A 194 12.69 12.82 -18.29
C VAL A 194 13.24 14.24 -18.34
N ASP A 195 13.02 15.02 -17.29
CA ASP A 195 13.48 16.41 -17.17
C ASP A 195 15.01 16.50 -17.24
N ALA A 196 15.72 15.59 -16.58
CA ALA A 196 17.18 15.52 -16.63
C ALA A 196 17.72 15.16 -18.02
N VAL A 197 17.09 14.21 -18.72
CA VAL A 197 17.48 13.84 -20.09
C VAL A 197 17.22 15.01 -21.05
N GLU A 198 16.07 15.65 -20.98
CA GLU A 198 15.73 16.83 -21.79
C GLU A 198 16.73 17.97 -21.57
N ALA A 199 17.07 18.28 -20.30
CA ALA A 199 18.02 19.32 -19.97
C ALA A 199 19.39 19.09 -20.65
N LEU A 200 19.91 17.86 -20.60
CA LEU A 200 21.19 17.55 -21.24
C LEU A 200 21.14 17.60 -22.76
N LEU A 201 20.05 17.12 -23.38
CA LEU A 201 19.87 17.20 -24.83
C LEU A 201 19.76 18.64 -25.32
N ASP A 202 19.19 19.53 -24.51
CA ASP A 202 19.10 20.97 -24.76
C ASP A 202 20.40 21.73 -24.43
N GLY A 203 21.43 21.06 -23.89
CA GLY A 203 22.66 21.70 -23.43
C GLY A 203 22.47 22.60 -22.20
N LYS A 204 21.41 22.37 -21.41
CA LYS A 204 21.08 23.08 -20.18
C LYS A 204 21.60 22.30 -18.95
N PRO A 205 21.85 22.99 -17.82
CA PRO A 205 22.12 22.31 -16.56
C PRO A 205 20.88 21.55 -16.09
N VAL A 206 21.08 20.39 -15.45
CA VAL A 206 20.01 19.66 -14.75
C VAL A 206 19.68 20.40 -13.46
N GLU A 207 18.47 20.95 -13.35
CA GLU A 207 18.06 21.77 -12.21
C GLU A 207 17.97 20.97 -10.90
N VAL A 208 17.49 19.73 -10.97
CA VAL A 208 17.40 18.80 -9.83
C VAL A 208 18.36 17.64 -10.09
N ALA A 209 19.62 17.79 -9.69
CA ALA A 209 20.67 16.81 -9.96
C ALA A 209 20.57 15.55 -9.08
N MET A 210 19.88 15.62 -7.94
CA MET A 210 19.71 14.48 -7.04
C MET A 210 18.30 14.44 -6.44
N THR A 211 17.69 13.25 -6.43
CA THR A 211 16.46 12.97 -5.69
C THR A 211 16.62 11.70 -4.85
N GLN A 212 15.80 11.56 -3.81
CA GLN A 212 15.81 10.35 -3.01
C GLN A 212 15.22 9.19 -3.84
N PRO A 213 15.99 8.11 -4.11
CA PRO A 213 15.43 6.94 -4.78
C PRO A 213 14.45 6.21 -3.86
N VAL A 214 13.44 5.57 -4.44
CA VAL A 214 12.41 4.83 -3.72
C VAL A 214 12.35 3.40 -4.27
N GLY A 215 12.35 2.42 -3.37
CA GLY A 215 12.34 1.00 -3.74
C GLY A 215 13.16 0.14 -2.79
N CYS A 216 13.46 -1.08 -3.24
CA CYS A 216 14.19 -2.05 -2.44
C CYS A 216 15.67 -1.69 -2.39
N LEU A 217 16.34 -2.03 -1.29
CA LEU A 217 17.81 -2.00 -1.23
C LEU A 217 18.40 -2.98 -2.25
N ILE A 218 19.54 -2.62 -2.83
CA ILE A 218 20.29 -3.55 -3.68
C ILE A 218 20.93 -4.61 -2.77
N GLY A 219 20.56 -5.88 -2.94
CA GLY A 219 21.06 -6.99 -2.13
C GLY A 219 22.55 -7.24 -2.37
N ARG A 220 23.41 -6.85 -1.43
CA ARG A 220 24.89 -6.96 -1.53
C ARG A 220 25.49 -8.13 -0.73
N ARG A 221 24.68 -8.79 0.09
CA ARG A 221 25.17 -9.78 1.06
C ARG A 221 25.23 -11.19 0.47
N THR A 222 26.37 -11.83 0.67
CA THR A 222 26.56 -13.25 0.38
C THR A 222 26.34 -14.08 1.64
N PRO A 223 25.82 -15.32 1.51
CA PRO A 223 25.83 -16.32 2.56
C PRO A 223 27.21 -16.41 3.25
N SER A 224 27.22 -16.49 4.59
CA SER A 224 28.45 -16.51 5.38
C SER A 224 28.54 -17.76 6.28
N ASP A 225 29.69 -18.43 6.23
CA ASP A 225 30.08 -19.50 7.17
C ASP A 225 30.57 -18.97 8.54
N ALA A 226 30.41 -17.67 8.81
CA ALA A 226 30.84 -17.06 10.06
C ALA A 226 30.18 -17.74 11.27
N LYS A 227 30.86 -17.72 12.42
CA LYS A 227 30.32 -18.27 13.68
C LYS A 227 29.97 -17.11 14.61
N GLY A 228 28.68 -16.81 14.70
CA GLY A 228 28.12 -15.85 15.66
C GLY A 228 27.42 -16.55 16.82
N SER A 229 27.17 -15.82 17.91
CA SER A 229 26.31 -16.30 19.01
C SER A 229 24.83 -16.36 18.64
N VAL A 230 24.45 -15.58 17.63
CA VAL A 230 23.13 -15.57 17.01
C VAL A 230 23.27 -16.12 15.59
N THR A 231 22.43 -17.07 15.21
CA THR A 231 22.47 -17.74 13.90
C THR A 231 21.10 -17.78 13.24
N TYR A 232 21.08 -17.96 11.93
CA TYR A 232 19.83 -18.11 11.19
C TYR A 232 19.03 -19.32 11.69
N ALA A 233 19.67 -20.50 11.68
CA ALA A 233 19.02 -21.77 11.94
C ALA A 233 18.34 -21.82 13.32
N LYS A 234 19.08 -21.39 14.35
CA LYS A 234 18.64 -21.48 15.74
C LYS A 234 17.72 -20.32 16.16
N ASP A 235 18.02 -19.10 15.72
CA ASP A 235 17.46 -17.89 16.35
C ASP A 235 16.53 -17.11 15.41
N VAL A 236 16.90 -16.94 14.14
CA VAL A 236 16.12 -16.10 13.20
C VAL A 236 15.02 -16.88 12.47
N ALA A 237 15.30 -18.11 12.03
CA ALA A 237 14.34 -18.95 11.32
C ALA A 237 13.05 -19.20 12.12
N PRO A 238 13.08 -19.46 13.46
CA PRO A 238 11.85 -19.58 14.25
C PRO A 238 11.00 -18.30 14.24
N ILE A 239 11.64 -17.13 14.27
CA ILE A 239 10.94 -15.84 14.24
C ILE A 239 10.27 -15.65 12.88
N LEU A 240 11.01 -15.89 11.78
CA LEU A 240 10.46 -15.80 10.42
C LEU A 240 9.29 -16.76 10.21
N GLN A 241 9.40 -18.02 10.61
CA GLN A 241 8.32 -19.00 10.48
C GLN A 241 7.04 -18.58 11.23
N ASN A 242 7.19 -17.94 12.39
CA ASN A 242 6.06 -17.51 13.20
C ASN A 242 5.42 -16.22 12.72
N ARG A 243 6.22 -15.30 12.16
CA ARG A 243 5.83 -13.90 11.92
C ARG A 243 5.71 -13.51 10.45
N CYS A 244 6.47 -14.15 9.57
CA CYS A 244 6.68 -13.68 8.20
C CYS A 244 6.26 -14.71 7.14
N VAL A 245 6.57 -16.00 7.35
CA VAL A 245 6.41 -17.05 6.32
C VAL A 245 4.95 -17.29 5.93
N SER A 246 3.97 -16.88 6.74
CA SER A 246 2.56 -16.93 6.31
C SER A 246 2.30 -16.15 5.03
N CYS A 247 3.03 -15.03 4.84
CA CYS A 247 2.94 -14.17 3.66
C CYS A 247 4.16 -14.33 2.73
N HIS A 248 5.35 -14.59 3.29
CA HIS A 248 6.61 -14.72 2.54
C HIS A 248 6.95 -16.18 2.23
N ARG A 249 6.07 -16.84 1.49
CA ARG A 249 6.25 -18.19 0.93
C ARG A 249 5.62 -18.24 -0.46
N ASP A 250 5.96 -19.24 -1.24
CA ASP A 250 5.47 -19.39 -2.61
C ASP A 250 3.94 -19.29 -2.73
N GLY A 251 3.49 -18.55 -3.74
CA GLY A 251 2.08 -18.34 -4.05
C GLY A 251 1.32 -17.47 -3.06
N GLN A 252 1.99 -16.82 -2.09
CA GLN A 252 1.38 -15.85 -1.17
C GLN A 252 1.74 -14.42 -1.57
N ILE A 253 1.23 -13.44 -0.81
CA ILE A 253 1.30 -12.02 -1.15
C ILE A 253 2.69 -11.38 -0.96
N GLY A 254 3.60 -12.03 -0.22
CA GLY A 254 4.97 -11.56 -0.07
C GLY A 254 5.66 -11.52 -1.44
N PRO A 255 6.39 -10.44 -1.78
CA PRO A 255 7.02 -10.30 -3.09
C PRO A 255 8.22 -11.24 -3.31
N PHE A 256 8.71 -11.89 -2.23
CA PHE A 256 9.78 -12.87 -2.21
C PHE A 256 9.60 -13.81 -1.01
N THR A 257 10.23 -14.99 -1.07
CA THR A 257 10.22 -16.01 -0.04
C THR A 257 11.18 -15.68 1.12
N LEU A 258 10.84 -16.13 2.32
CA LEU A 258 11.70 -16.07 3.52
C LEU A 258 11.76 -17.44 4.22
N THR A 259 11.67 -18.50 3.42
CA THR A 259 11.59 -19.89 3.90
C THR A 259 12.96 -20.55 4.04
N GLU A 260 13.95 -20.11 3.26
CA GLU A 260 15.29 -20.69 3.19
C GLU A 260 16.36 -19.65 3.52
N TYR A 261 17.54 -20.09 3.98
CA TYR A 261 18.62 -19.20 4.41
C TYR A 261 19.11 -18.27 3.29
N ASP A 262 19.37 -18.82 2.10
CA ASP A 262 19.89 -18.07 0.94
C ASP A 262 18.96 -16.93 0.51
N ASP A 263 17.64 -17.14 0.59
CA ASP A 263 16.66 -16.09 0.34
C ASP A 263 16.76 -15.00 1.40
N VAL A 264 16.77 -15.39 2.68
CA VAL A 264 16.72 -14.46 3.81
C VAL A 264 17.97 -13.60 3.88
N VAL A 265 19.17 -14.17 3.68
CA VAL A 265 20.42 -13.41 3.75
C VAL A 265 20.53 -12.37 2.63
N ALA A 266 20.01 -12.67 1.45
CA ALA A 266 20.00 -11.71 0.34
C ALA A 266 19.11 -10.49 0.60
N TRP A 267 18.05 -10.66 1.40
CA TRP A 267 17.12 -9.60 1.80
C TRP A 267 17.36 -9.06 3.21
N ALA A 268 18.45 -9.45 3.88
CA ALA A 268 18.64 -9.18 5.31
C ALA A 268 18.62 -7.67 5.66
N ASP A 269 19.32 -6.84 4.89
CA ASP A 269 19.31 -5.38 5.11
C ASP A 269 17.91 -4.78 4.88
N MET A 270 17.18 -5.28 3.89
CA MET A 270 15.80 -4.85 3.62
C MET A 270 14.85 -5.30 4.73
N CYS A 271 15.03 -6.52 5.26
CA CYS A 271 14.29 -7.05 6.41
C CYS A 271 14.51 -6.16 7.64
N LEU A 272 15.74 -5.76 7.91
CA LEU A 272 16.06 -4.87 9.03
C LEU A 272 15.38 -3.51 8.88
N GLU A 273 15.48 -2.90 7.69
CA GLU A 273 14.85 -1.60 7.39
C GLU A 273 13.33 -1.65 7.64
N VAL A 274 12.63 -2.69 7.17
CA VAL A 274 11.17 -2.78 7.36
C VAL A 274 10.78 -3.07 8.81
N ILE A 275 11.62 -3.78 9.56
CA ILE A 275 11.40 -4.09 10.98
C ILE A 275 11.59 -2.84 11.85
N ASP A 276 12.62 -2.04 11.54
CA ASP A 276 12.95 -0.81 12.26
C ASP A 276 11.92 0.29 11.99
N ASP A 277 11.49 0.44 10.74
CA ASP A 277 10.41 1.36 10.37
C ASP A 277 9.05 0.94 10.97
N GLY A 278 8.92 -0.34 11.35
CA GLY A 278 7.67 -0.95 11.79
C GLY A 278 6.68 -1.18 10.64
N ARG A 279 7.18 -1.30 9.41
CA ARG A 279 6.39 -1.70 8.23
C ARG A 279 6.09 -3.20 8.24
N MET A 280 6.99 -4.00 8.81
CA MET A 280 6.82 -5.45 8.93
C MET A 280 7.16 -5.96 10.35
N PRO A 281 6.45 -7.00 10.82
CA PRO A 281 5.16 -7.45 10.32
C PRO A 281 4.10 -6.33 10.42
N PRO A 282 3.13 -6.25 9.50
CA PRO A 282 2.16 -5.17 9.50
C PRO A 282 1.30 -5.23 10.75
N TRP A 283 1.41 -4.22 11.61
CA TRP A 283 0.62 -4.11 12.83
C TRP A 283 0.49 -2.66 13.26
N GLY A 284 -0.73 -2.12 13.20
CA GLY A 284 -0.99 -0.72 13.49
C GLY A 284 -1.32 -0.43 14.95
N ALA A 285 -1.70 -1.43 15.75
CA ALA A 285 -2.20 -1.17 17.10
C ALA A 285 -1.11 -0.84 18.13
N ASN A 286 -1.37 0.22 18.89
CA ASN A 286 -0.58 0.68 20.01
C ASN A 286 -0.56 -0.38 21.14
N PRO A 287 0.62 -0.83 21.62
CA PRO A 287 0.73 -1.83 22.70
C PRO A 287 0.11 -1.40 24.03
N ALA A 288 -0.08 -0.11 24.26
CA ALA A 288 -0.62 0.40 25.52
C ALA A 288 -2.12 0.12 25.69
N HIS A 289 -2.82 -0.30 24.63
CA HIS A 289 -4.27 -0.43 24.60
C HIS A 289 -4.70 -1.75 23.95
N GLY A 290 -5.65 -2.42 24.60
CA GLY A 290 -6.18 -3.71 24.14
C GLY A 290 -5.19 -4.86 24.25
N GLU A 291 -5.72 -6.08 24.18
CA GLU A 291 -4.92 -7.29 24.06
C GLU A 291 -5.49 -8.16 22.95
N PHE A 292 -4.67 -8.42 21.93
CA PHE A 292 -5.12 -9.06 20.70
C PHE A 292 -4.49 -10.44 20.53
N ALA A 293 -5.30 -11.42 20.12
CA ALA A 293 -4.88 -12.79 19.87
C ALA A 293 -4.00 -12.91 18.62
N ASN A 294 -4.18 -12.00 17.66
CA ASN A 294 -3.48 -11.97 16.38
C ASN A 294 -2.38 -10.90 16.33
N ASP A 295 -1.83 -10.49 17.47
CA ASP A 295 -0.72 -9.54 17.56
C ASP A 295 0.52 -10.06 16.81
N ALA A 296 0.78 -9.44 15.65
CA ALA A 296 1.83 -9.85 14.72
C ALA A 296 3.20 -9.26 15.05
N ARG A 297 3.31 -8.36 16.03
CA ARG A 297 4.56 -7.62 16.28
C ARG A 297 5.72 -8.53 16.69
N LEU A 298 6.91 -8.08 16.32
CA LEU A 298 8.15 -8.54 16.93
C LEU A 298 8.32 -7.90 18.31
N THR A 299 8.70 -8.73 19.28
CA THR A 299 9.15 -8.28 20.59
C THR A 299 10.49 -7.54 20.47
N PRO A 300 10.86 -6.69 21.45
CA PRO A 300 12.16 -6.02 21.45
C PRO A 300 13.35 -7.00 21.35
N ALA A 301 13.26 -8.15 22.01
CA ALA A 301 14.30 -9.19 21.96
C ALA A 301 14.39 -9.85 20.57
N GLU A 302 13.26 -10.12 19.91
CA GLU A 302 13.26 -10.63 18.53
C GLU A 302 13.88 -9.62 17.56
N LYS A 303 13.61 -8.31 17.72
CA LYS A 303 14.24 -7.26 16.90
C LYS A 303 15.75 -7.21 17.11
N GLU A 304 16.20 -7.23 18.36
CA GLU A 304 17.64 -7.25 18.69
C GLU A 304 18.34 -8.47 18.09
N MET A 305 17.64 -9.62 18.03
CA MET A 305 18.16 -10.82 17.40
C MET A 305 18.48 -10.60 15.91
N PHE A 306 17.59 -9.92 15.16
CA PHE A 306 17.85 -9.56 13.77
C PHE A 306 19.06 -8.64 13.63
N HIS A 307 19.15 -7.59 14.45
CA HIS A 307 20.31 -6.68 14.47
C HIS A 307 21.61 -7.45 14.73
N ALA A 308 21.68 -8.23 15.81
CA ALA A 308 22.86 -9.00 16.18
C ALA A 308 23.27 -10.03 15.11
N TRP A 309 22.29 -10.70 14.48
CA TRP A 309 22.55 -11.63 13.39
C TRP A 309 23.17 -10.93 12.18
N ILE A 310 22.59 -9.79 11.77
CA ILE A 310 23.04 -9.03 10.60
C ILE A 310 24.41 -8.39 10.82
N ASP A 311 24.66 -7.86 12.02
CA ASP A 311 25.94 -7.28 12.44
C ASP A 311 27.06 -8.34 12.48
N ALA A 312 26.72 -9.57 12.83
CA ALA A 312 27.63 -10.71 12.80
C ALA A 312 27.91 -11.26 11.39
N GLY A 313 27.34 -10.65 10.34
CA GLY A 313 27.48 -11.10 8.96
C GLY A 313 26.46 -12.16 8.53
N ALA A 314 25.32 -12.25 9.24
CA ALA A 314 24.21 -13.15 8.97
C ALA A 314 24.60 -14.65 8.89
N PRO A 315 25.28 -15.20 9.93
CA PRO A 315 25.74 -16.60 9.91
C PRO A 315 24.56 -17.60 9.84
N GLU A 316 24.70 -18.65 9.02
CA GLU A 316 23.66 -19.69 8.88
C GLU A 316 23.44 -20.47 10.17
N GLY A 317 24.53 -20.93 10.81
CA GLY A 317 24.48 -21.83 11.97
C GLY A 317 24.49 -23.31 11.58
N ASP A 318 24.12 -24.18 12.53
CA ASP A 318 23.99 -25.61 12.26
C ASP A 318 22.60 -25.90 11.67
N PRO A 319 22.48 -26.46 10.45
CA PRO A 319 21.18 -26.82 9.88
C PRO A 319 20.34 -27.76 10.75
N ASN A 320 20.95 -28.51 11.68
CA ASN A 320 20.23 -29.37 12.62
C ASN A 320 19.48 -28.58 13.72
N ASP A 321 19.81 -27.29 13.91
CA ASP A 321 19.10 -26.41 14.83
C ASP A 321 17.85 -25.78 14.21
N LEU A 322 17.60 -26.00 12.90
CA LEU A 322 16.43 -25.46 12.22
C LEU A 322 15.12 -25.97 12.88
N PRO A 323 14.14 -25.09 13.12
CA PRO A 323 12.83 -25.54 13.56
C PRO A 323 12.15 -26.36 12.45
N PRO A 324 11.36 -27.39 12.80
CA PRO A 324 10.57 -28.12 11.82
C PRO A 324 9.75 -27.15 10.96
N PRO A 325 9.75 -27.29 9.61
CA PRO A 325 9.00 -26.38 8.75
C PRO A 325 7.53 -26.32 9.14
N ARG A 326 7.01 -25.11 9.28
CA ARG A 326 5.59 -24.88 9.53
C ARG A 326 4.76 -25.51 8.43
N GLN A 327 3.80 -26.33 8.81
CA GLN A 327 2.85 -26.90 7.87
C GLN A 327 1.78 -25.87 7.54
N PHE A 328 1.60 -25.62 6.25
CA PHE A 328 0.51 -24.82 5.72
C PHE A 328 -0.52 -25.75 5.10
N VAL A 329 -1.80 -25.43 5.30
CA VAL A 329 -2.89 -26.17 4.68
C VAL A 329 -3.04 -25.69 3.24
N ASP A 330 -2.98 -26.62 2.29
CA ASP A 330 -3.36 -26.34 0.91
C ASP A 330 -4.90 -26.28 0.81
N GLY A 331 -5.41 -25.24 0.15
CA GLY A 331 -6.85 -24.99 0.04
C GLY A 331 -7.40 -24.13 1.16
N TRP A 332 -8.43 -24.62 1.85
CA TRP A 332 -9.18 -23.85 2.86
C TRP A 332 -8.53 -23.96 4.24
N ARG A 333 -8.31 -22.82 4.90
CA ARG A 333 -7.67 -22.68 6.23
C ARG A 333 -8.66 -22.84 7.39
N MET A 334 -9.75 -23.54 7.15
CA MET A 334 -10.87 -23.75 8.07
C MET A 334 -11.32 -25.22 8.01
N PRO A 335 -12.23 -25.68 8.89
CA PRO A 335 -12.84 -27.01 8.73
C PRO A 335 -13.37 -27.21 7.31
N LYS A 336 -13.54 -28.48 6.90
CA LYS A 336 -14.03 -28.82 5.55
C LYS A 336 -15.27 -27.97 5.24
N PRO A 337 -15.26 -27.16 4.15
CA PRO A 337 -16.42 -26.34 3.81
C PRO A 337 -17.65 -27.16 3.46
N ASP A 338 -18.80 -26.67 3.90
CA ASP A 338 -20.11 -27.21 3.51
C ASP A 338 -20.59 -26.63 2.17
N ALA A 339 -20.19 -25.39 1.87
CA ALA A 339 -20.46 -24.74 0.60
C ALA A 339 -19.27 -23.90 0.14
N VAL A 340 -19.06 -23.87 -1.18
CA VAL A 340 -18.11 -22.99 -1.86
C VAL A 340 -18.88 -22.18 -2.90
N TYR A 341 -18.86 -20.86 -2.75
CA TYR A 341 -19.46 -19.90 -3.64
C TYR A 341 -18.39 -19.28 -4.52
N LYS A 342 -18.62 -19.28 -5.82
CA LYS A 342 -17.72 -18.66 -6.81
C LYS A 342 -18.36 -17.42 -7.38
N MET A 343 -17.53 -16.49 -7.85
CA MET A 343 -18.00 -15.45 -8.74
C MET A 343 -18.80 -16.07 -9.90
N PRO A 344 -20.00 -15.55 -10.23
CA PRO A 344 -20.84 -16.09 -11.28
C PRO A 344 -20.25 -15.93 -12.70
N GLU A 345 -19.31 -15.00 -12.86
CA GLU A 345 -18.60 -14.74 -14.12
C GLU A 345 -17.14 -14.34 -13.86
N GLU A 346 -16.26 -14.66 -14.82
CA GLU A 346 -14.86 -14.21 -14.81
C GLU A 346 -14.78 -12.73 -15.16
N TYR A 347 -13.93 -11.98 -14.46
CA TYR A 347 -13.71 -10.57 -14.75
C TYR A 347 -12.35 -10.33 -15.41
N LYS A 348 -12.35 -9.55 -16.49
CA LYS A 348 -11.13 -9.12 -17.19
C LYS A 348 -10.60 -7.81 -16.58
N VAL A 349 -9.48 -7.89 -15.89
CA VAL A 349 -8.81 -6.74 -15.25
C VAL A 349 -7.89 -6.06 -16.27
N PRO A 350 -8.03 -4.75 -16.51
CA PRO A 350 -7.15 -4.02 -17.42
C PRO A 350 -5.72 -3.96 -16.88
N ALA A 351 -4.75 -3.72 -17.76
CA ALA A 351 -3.34 -3.57 -17.38
C ALA A 351 -3.07 -2.34 -16.50
N ASN A 352 -3.77 -1.23 -16.76
CA ASN A 352 -3.52 0.08 -16.14
C ASN A 352 -4.84 0.81 -15.82
N GLY A 353 -4.76 1.87 -15.03
CA GLY A 353 -5.88 2.73 -14.66
C GLY A 353 -6.57 2.29 -13.37
N THR A 354 -7.77 2.82 -13.11
CA THR A 354 -8.57 2.42 -11.95
C THR A 354 -9.80 1.64 -12.38
N VAL A 355 -10.12 0.60 -11.61
CA VAL A 355 -11.33 -0.21 -11.79
C VAL A 355 -12.32 0.17 -10.69
N PRO A 356 -13.50 0.72 -11.03
CA PRO A 356 -14.56 0.90 -10.05
C PRO A 356 -14.95 -0.46 -9.45
N TYR A 357 -15.30 -0.46 -8.17
CA TYR A 357 -15.85 -1.60 -7.46
C TYR A 357 -16.80 -2.45 -8.32
N LYS A 358 -16.54 -3.76 -8.36
CA LYS A 358 -17.35 -4.72 -9.08
C LYS A 358 -18.23 -5.48 -8.12
N TYR A 359 -19.49 -5.64 -8.50
CA TYR A 359 -20.47 -6.40 -7.76
C TYR A 359 -20.94 -7.56 -8.62
N PHE A 360 -20.86 -8.77 -8.08
CA PHE A 360 -21.35 -9.98 -8.72
C PHE A 360 -22.42 -10.60 -7.84
N ILE A 361 -23.68 -10.55 -8.28
CA ILE A 361 -24.86 -10.87 -7.46
C ILE A 361 -25.55 -12.11 -8.03
N TRP A 362 -25.91 -13.05 -7.19
CA TRP A 362 -26.70 -14.22 -7.57
C TRP A 362 -27.63 -14.67 -6.44
N ASP A 363 -28.63 -15.49 -6.81
CA ASP A 363 -29.52 -16.13 -5.85
C ASP A 363 -29.02 -17.56 -5.57
N PRO A 364 -28.61 -17.88 -4.33
CA PRO A 364 -28.20 -19.23 -3.96
C PRO A 364 -29.37 -20.18 -3.68
N GLY A 365 -30.62 -19.70 -3.66
CA GLY A 365 -31.81 -20.50 -3.41
C GLY A 365 -32.03 -20.87 -1.94
N PHE A 366 -31.64 -20.02 -0.99
CA PHE A 366 -31.83 -20.30 0.44
C PHE A 366 -33.32 -20.34 0.82
N THR A 367 -33.85 -21.53 1.11
CA THR A 367 -35.23 -21.72 1.58
C THR A 367 -35.39 -21.67 3.10
N GLU A 368 -34.27 -21.66 3.83
CA GLU A 368 -34.18 -21.61 5.30
C GLU A 368 -33.00 -20.74 5.72
N ASP A 369 -33.02 -20.25 6.96
CA ASP A 369 -31.91 -19.50 7.53
C ASP A 369 -30.64 -20.37 7.58
N LYS A 370 -29.51 -19.78 7.21
CA LYS A 370 -28.19 -20.42 7.30
C LYS A 370 -27.38 -19.76 8.41
N TRP A 371 -26.64 -20.57 9.16
CA TRP A 371 -25.85 -20.13 10.30
C TRP A 371 -24.38 -20.42 10.05
N VAL A 372 -23.56 -19.39 9.85
CA VAL A 372 -22.14 -19.51 9.46
C VAL A 372 -21.26 -19.26 10.67
N TYR A 373 -20.41 -20.23 11.03
CA TYR A 373 -19.41 -20.07 12.10
C TYR A 373 -17.97 -20.09 11.57
N GLY A 374 -17.76 -20.54 10.32
CA GLY A 374 -16.49 -20.53 9.63
C GLY A 374 -16.64 -19.97 8.23
N ALA A 375 -15.78 -19.05 7.82
CA ALA A 375 -15.78 -18.49 6.48
C ALA A 375 -14.38 -18.03 6.04
N GLU A 376 -14.11 -18.19 4.74
CA GLU A 376 -12.88 -17.72 4.11
C GLU A 376 -13.16 -17.30 2.68
N ALA A 377 -12.63 -16.15 2.27
CA ALA A 377 -12.61 -15.73 0.87
C ALA A 377 -11.20 -15.87 0.29
N ARG A 378 -11.11 -16.25 -0.98
CA ARG A 378 -9.85 -16.45 -1.73
C ARG A 378 -9.94 -15.72 -3.07
N ALA A 379 -8.98 -14.84 -3.30
CA ALA A 379 -8.79 -14.22 -4.60
C ALA A 379 -8.43 -15.29 -5.64
N GLY A 380 -9.09 -15.27 -6.80
CA GLY A 380 -8.70 -16.12 -7.93
C GLY A 380 -7.36 -15.69 -8.53
N ASN A 381 -7.10 -14.38 -8.49
CA ASN A 381 -5.85 -13.75 -8.87
C ASN A 381 -5.40 -12.72 -7.82
N PRO A 382 -4.58 -13.14 -6.84
CA PRO A 382 -4.12 -12.26 -5.76
C PRO A 382 -3.19 -11.14 -6.23
N GLU A 383 -2.68 -11.15 -7.47
CA GLU A 383 -1.86 -10.06 -8.01
C GLU A 383 -2.68 -8.79 -8.33
N VAL A 384 -3.99 -8.91 -8.50
CA VAL A 384 -4.87 -7.80 -8.91
C VAL A 384 -6.10 -7.61 -8.02
N VAL A 385 -6.45 -8.57 -7.16
CA VAL A 385 -7.54 -8.42 -6.18
C VAL A 385 -6.98 -7.81 -4.89
N HIS A 386 -7.29 -6.54 -4.64
CA HIS A 386 -6.85 -5.84 -3.42
C HIS A 386 -7.74 -6.17 -2.22
N HIS A 387 -9.07 -6.24 -2.44
CA HIS A 387 -9.95 -6.91 -1.48
C HIS A 387 -11.17 -7.53 -2.17
N LEU A 388 -11.79 -8.46 -1.45
CA LEU A 388 -12.94 -9.24 -1.88
C LEU A 388 -13.83 -9.47 -0.66
N ILE A 389 -15.12 -9.17 -0.78
CA ILE A 389 -16.09 -9.39 0.30
C ILE A 389 -17.26 -10.19 -0.25
N LEU A 390 -17.54 -11.34 0.38
CA LEU A 390 -18.81 -12.04 0.25
C LEU A 390 -19.77 -11.49 1.31
N PHE A 391 -20.94 -11.01 0.89
CA PHE A 391 -21.99 -10.58 1.80
C PHE A 391 -23.36 -11.04 1.29
N TYR A 392 -24.35 -11.04 2.19
CA TYR A 392 -25.73 -11.30 1.79
C TYR A 392 -26.52 -10.01 1.57
N ILE A 393 -27.43 -10.06 0.61
CA ILE A 393 -28.46 -9.04 0.39
C ILE A 393 -29.76 -9.58 0.99
N PRO A 394 -30.36 -8.90 1.98
CA PRO A 394 -31.56 -9.39 2.66
C PRO A 394 -32.74 -9.66 1.70
N PRO A 395 -33.68 -10.56 2.06
CA PRO A 395 -34.87 -10.80 1.25
C PRO A 395 -35.67 -9.51 1.06
N GLY A 396 -36.25 -9.34 -0.13
CA GLY A 396 -37.00 -8.14 -0.50
C GLY A 396 -36.15 -6.94 -0.95
N GLN A 397 -34.81 -7.01 -0.85
CA GLN A 397 -33.92 -5.96 -1.33
C GLN A 397 -33.41 -6.28 -2.75
N GLU A 398 -33.65 -5.39 -3.71
CA GLU A 398 -33.28 -5.63 -5.12
C GLU A 398 -31.80 -5.40 -5.44
N LYS A 399 -31.17 -4.42 -4.79
CA LYS A 399 -29.77 -4.00 -5.02
C LYS A 399 -29.03 -3.87 -3.70
N PRO A 400 -27.71 -4.12 -3.65
CA PRO A 400 -26.92 -3.87 -2.45
C PRO A 400 -26.93 -2.37 -2.11
N ARG A 401 -27.03 -2.07 -0.82
CA ARG A 401 -26.81 -0.73 -0.27
C ARG A 401 -25.32 -0.57 0.06
N PRO A 402 -24.78 0.67 0.09
CA PRO A 402 -23.36 0.90 0.37
C PRO A 402 -22.90 0.30 1.70
N GLU A 403 -23.77 0.20 2.69
CA GLU A 403 -23.45 -0.35 4.00
C GLU A 403 -23.55 -1.89 4.10
N ASP A 404 -24.15 -2.59 3.12
CA ASP A 404 -24.34 -4.05 3.21
C ASP A 404 -23.01 -4.85 3.19
N PRO A 405 -21.99 -4.50 2.37
CA PRO A 405 -20.69 -5.18 2.42
C PRO A 405 -20.02 -5.10 3.79
N LEU A 406 -20.42 -4.16 4.64
CA LEU A 406 -19.99 -4.10 6.03
C LEU A 406 -20.89 -4.93 6.94
N PHE A 407 -22.19 -4.60 6.99
CA PHE A 407 -23.09 -5.15 8.02
C PHE A 407 -23.45 -6.62 7.79
N ASN A 408 -23.44 -7.05 6.53
CA ASN A 408 -23.87 -8.38 6.12
C ASN A 408 -22.69 -9.22 5.61
N ALA A 409 -21.45 -8.81 5.92
CA ALA A 409 -20.25 -9.53 5.51
C ALA A 409 -20.25 -10.96 6.08
N ILE A 410 -20.02 -11.93 5.20
CA ILE A 410 -19.91 -13.36 5.53
C ILE A 410 -18.43 -13.76 5.51
N ALA A 411 -17.72 -13.40 4.45
CA ALA A 411 -16.31 -13.68 4.28
C ALA A 411 -15.62 -12.46 3.66
N ALA A 412 -14.39 -12.21 4.05
CA ALA A 412 -13.58 -11.15 3.47
C ALA A 412 -12.18 -11.67 3.16
N PHE A 413 -11.57 -11.10 2.14
CA PHE A 413 -10.17 -11.25 1.80
C PHE A 413 -9.58 -9.86 1.63
N ALA A 414 -8.47 -9.66 2.34
CA ALA A 414 -7.49 -8.63 2.07
C ALA A 414 -6.11 -9.27 2.32
N PRO A 415 -5.04 -8.72 1.73
CA PRO A 415 -3.66 -9.14 2.01
C PRO A 415 -3.42 -9.33 3.52
N GLY A 416 -3.00 -10.54 3.91
CA GLY A 416 -2.71 -10.87 5.31
C GLY A 416 -3.90 -11.25 6.21
N MET A 417 -5.15 -11.24 5.71
CA MET A 417 -6.29 -11.69 6.51
C MET A 417 -6.32 -13.22 6.69
N PRO A 418 -6.50 -13.73 7.92
CA PRO A 418 -6.74 -15.15 8.18
C PRO A 418 -8.19 -15.55 7.82
N ALA A 419 -8.45 -16.85 7.72
CA ALA A 419 -9.82 -17.36 7.74
C ALA A 419 -10.49 -16.99 9.08
N VAL A 420 -11.79 -16.70 9.05
CA VAL A 420 -12.56 -16.40 10.27
C VAL A 420 -13.29 -17.67 10.69
N VAL A 421 -12.88 -18.25 11.81
CA VAL A 421 -13.52 -19.44 12.40
C VAL A 421 -13.77 -19.19 13.88
N GLY A 422 -15.05 -19.17 14.26
CA GLY A 422 -15.48 -19.12 15.66
C GLY A 422 -15.85 -20.50 16.21
N PRO A 423 -16.27 -20.57 17.49
CA PRO A 423 -16.97 -21.75 18.00
C PRO A 423 -18.26 -22.00 17.21
N GLU A 424 -18.64 -23.28 17.01
CA GLU A 424 -19.84 -23.65 16.25
C GLU A 424 -21.11 -23.00 16.83
N GLU A 425 -21.16 -22.80 18.14
CA GLU A 425 -22.30 -22.22 18.84
C GLU A 425 -22.46 -20.70 18.60
N TYR A 426 -21.52 -20.05 17.94
CA TYR A 426 -21.46 -18.60 17.71
C TYR A 426 -21.45 -18.36 16.20
N ALA A 427 -22.62 -18.07 15.64
CA ALA A 427 -22.81 -18.08 14.20
C ALA A 427 -23.46 -16.79 13.67
N LEU A 428 -23.02 -16.35 12.51
CA LEU A 428 -23.67 -15.30 11.72
C LEU A 428 -24.89 -15.89 10.99
N ARG A 429 -26.02 -15.20 11.07
CA ARG A 429 -27.25 -15.63 10.41
C ARG A 429 -27.37 -15.01 9.01
N ILE A 430 -27.62 -15.85 8.01
CA ILE A 430 -28.05 -15.45 6.67
C ILE A 430 -29.54 -15.78 6.56
N PRO A 431 -30.44 -14.78 6.46
CA PRO A 431 -31.88 -15.03 6.37
C PRO A 431 -32.27 -15.82 5.11
N ALA A 432 -33.30 -16.66 5.23
CA ALA A 432 -33.94 -17.31 4.09
C ALA A 432 -34.35 -16.29 3.01
N GLY A 433 -34.22 -16.66 1.74
CA GLY A 433 -34.51 -15.79 0.59
C GLY A 433 -33.46 -14.69 0.32
N SER A 434 -32.35 -14.66 1.07
CA SER A 434 -31.25 -13.72 0.79
C SER A 434 -30.52 -14.09 -0.49
N LYS A 435 -30.11 -13.06 -1.24
CA LYS A 435 -29.13 -13.20 -2.34
C LYS A 435 -27.72 -13.10 -1.79
N LEU A 436 -26.74 -13.53 -2.57
CA LEU A 436 -25.32 -13.32 -2.26
C LEU A 436 -24.71 -12.36 -3.26
N ALA A 437 -23.69 -11.64 -2.80
CA ALA A 437 -22.93 -10.72 -3.61
C ALA A 437 -21.44 -10.79 -3.26
N PHE A 438 -20.60 -10.84 -4.29
CA PHE A 438 -19.20 -10.49 -4.17
C PHE A 438 -19.02 -9.01 -4.50
N GLN A 439 -18.37 -8.27 -3.60
CA GLN A 439 -17.80 -6.96 -3.91
C GLN A 439 -16.28 -7.14 -4.07
N VAL A 440 -15.73 -6.72 -5.22
CA VAL A 440 -14.31 -6.88 -5.55
C VAL A 440 -13.72 -5.52 -5.93
N HIS A 441 -12.57 -5.21 -5.33
CA HIS A 441 -11.76 -4.06 -5.69
C HIS A 441 -10.47 -4.54 -6.35
N TYR A 442 -10.31 -4.14 -7.61
CA TYR A 442 -9.16 -4.50 -8.41
C TYR A 442 -8.13 -3.37 -8.47
N THR A 443 -6.87 -3.73 -8.32
CA THR A 443 -5.72 -2.85 -8.56
C THR A 443 -4.93 -3.40 -9.74
N PRO A 444 -5.00 -2.76 -10.92
CA PRO A 444 -4.18 -3.14 -12.07
C PRO A 444 -2.69 -3.16 -11.75
N ASN A 445 -1.97 -4.15 -12.29
CA ASN A 445 -0.57 -4.41 -11.97
C ASN A 445 0.39 -4.23 -13.17
N GLY A 446 -0.05 -3.53 -14.22
CA GLY A 446 0.70 -3.33 -15.46
C GLY A 446 0.46 -4.43 -16.52
N LYS A 447 -0.32 -5.48 -16.23
CA LYS A 447 -0.64 -6.54 -17.18
C LYS A 447 -2.13 -6.84 -17.20
N GLU A 448 -2.69 -6.94 -18.41
CA GLU A 448 -4.07 -7.40 -18.58
C GLU A 448 -4.18 -8.86 -18.15
N THR A 449 -5.15 -9.16 -17.29
CA THR A 449 -5.33 -10.49 -16.69
C THR A 449 -6.80 -10.75 -16.37
N THR A 450 -7.11 -11.92 -15.78
CA THR A 450 -8.46 -12.27 -15.32
C THR A 450 -8.48 -12.61 -13.84
N ASP A 451 -9.67 -12.55 -13.24
CA ASP A 451 -9.96 -13.03 -11.89
C ASP A 451 -11.30 -13.79 -11.85
N LEU A 452 -11.31 -14.88 -11.08
CA LEU A 452 -12.49 -15.64 -10.72
C LEU A 452 -12.36 -16.06 -9.26
N SER A 453 -12.71 -15.14 -8.36
CA SER A 453 -12.62 -15.34 -6.92
C SER A 453 -13.71 -16.25 -6.35
N GLU A 454 -13.43 -16.83 -5.18
CA GLU A 454 -14.33 -17.73 -4.46
C GLU A 454 -14.32 -17.50 -2.95
N ALA A 455 -15.37 -17.95 -2.27
CA ALA A 455 -15.46 -17.96 -0.82
C ALA A 455 -16.17 -19.22 -0.36
N ALA A 456 -15.74 -19.74 0.77
CA ALA A 456 -16.28 -20.95 1.35
C ALA A 456 -16.80 -20.70 2.77
N VAL A 457 -17.78 -21.50 3.17
CA VAL A 457 -18.45 -21.38 4.46
C VAL A 457 -18.64 -22.75 5.10
N VAL A 458 -18.66 -22.74 6.43
CA VAL A 458 -19.02 -23.88 7.28
C VAL A 458 -20.25 -23.49 8.10
N PHE A 459 -21.28 -24.33 8.05
CA PHE A 459 -22.55 -24.07 8.70
C PHE A 459 -22.64 -24.74 10.07
N SER A 460 -23.20 -24.03 11.04
CA SER A 460 -23.61 -24.62 12.32
C SER A 460 -24.95 -25.33 12.14
N ASP A 461 -25.15 -26.42 12.87
CA ASP A 461 -26.50 -26.92 13.15
C ASP A 461 -27.28 -25.80 13.89
N PRO A 462 -28.46 -25.35 13.39
CA PRO A 462 -29.26 -24.32 14.05
C PRO A 462 -29.57 -24.64 15.52
N LYS A 463 -29.68 -25.93 15.90
CA LYS A 463 -29.96 -26.37 17.27
C LYS A 463 -28.79 -26.17 18.23
N LYS A 464 -27.58 -26.00 17.71
CA LYS A 464 -26.38 -25.74 18.52
C LYS A 464 -26.07 -24.27 18.67
N VAL A 465 -26.66 -23.41 17.84
CA VAL A 465 -26.40 -21.97 17.89
C VAL A 465 -26.87 -21.43 19.22
N GLN A 466 -25.91 -20.94 20.02
CA GLN A 466 -26.16 -20.25 21.27
C GLN A 466 -26.28 -18.75 21.03
N LYS A 467 -25.37 -18.18 20.24
CA LYS A 467 -25.29 -16.73 20.00
C LYS A 467 -25.30 -16.42 18.52
N GLU A 468 -26.14 -15.47 18.14
CA GLU A 468 -26.08 -14.83 16.83
C GLU A 468 -24.98 -13.77 16.87
N VAL A 469 -23.95 -13.99 16.06
CA VAL A 469 -22.87 -13.03 15.85
C VAL A 469 -23.30 -12.04 14.78
N ARG A 470 -23.09 -10.75 15.05
CA ARG A 470 -23.49 -9.65 14.18
C ARG A 470 -22.35 -8.65 14.03
N ILE A 471 -22.40 -7.85 12.98
CA ILE A 471 -21.51 -6.70 12.81
C ILE A 471 -22.24 -5.45 13.30
N ALA A 472 -21.71 -4.80 14.33
CA ALA A 472 -22.05 -3.43 14.69
C ALA A 472 -21.05 -2.47 14.03
N ALA A 473 -21.45 -1.24 13.74
CA ALA A 473 -20.53 -0.25 13.17
C ALA A 473 -20.82 1.20 13.58
N ALA A 474 -19.73 1.95 13.70
CA ALA A 474 -19.57 3.39 13.61
C ALA A 474 -19.48 3.92 12.17
N LEU A 475 -20.35 4.83 11.72
CA LEU A 475 -20.34 5.38 10.35
C LEU A 475 -20.55 6.89 10.32
N ASN A 476 -19.82 7.61 9.46
CA ASN A 476 -20.12 9.01 9.15
C ASN A 476 -20.08 9.28 7.63
N PHE A 477 -21.24 9.59 7.06
CA PHE A 477 -21.41 9.88 5.63
C PHE A 477 -21.39 11.38 5.28
N LYS A 478 -21.33 12.27 6.27
CA LYS A 478 -21.62 13.71 6.10
C LYS A 478 -20.41 14.63 6.31
N PHE A 479 -19.20 14.10 6.29
CA PHE A 479 -17.99 14.90 6.48
C PHE A 479 -17.52 15.55 5.18
N LEU A 480 -16.76 16.62 5.33
CA LEU A 480 -15.94 17.21 4.28
C LEU A 480 -14.55 17.50 4.83
N ILE A 481 -13.50 16.95 4.22
CA ILE A 481 -12.11 17.18 4.61
C ILE A 481 -11.57 18.34 3.76
N PRO A 482 -11.14 19.46 4.38
CA PRO A 482 -10.62 20.62 3.66
C PRO A 482 -9.39 20.31 2.81
N PRO A 483 -9.21 21.01 1.67
CA PRO A 483 -7.95 20.98 0.91
C PRO A 483 -6.74 21.25 1.81
N PHE A 484 -5.63 20.57 1.53
CA PHE A 484 -4.33 20.73 2.19
C PHE A 484 -4.30 20.49 3.71
N HIS A 485 -5.37 19.98 4.32
CA HIS A 485 -5.42 19.79 5.78
C HIS A 485 -4.62 18.54 6.19
N PRO A 486 -3.57 18.65 7.03
CA PRO A 486 -2.64 17.54 7.28
C PRO A 486 -3.12 16.51 8.33
N ASN A 487 -4.18 16.83 9.08
CA ASN A 487 -4.67 15.97 10.16
C ASN A 487 -6.11 16.28 10.59
N TYR A 488 -7.10 16.04 9.73
CA TYR A 488 -8.50 16.39 9.98
C TYR A 488 -9.23 15.27 10.76
N PRO A 489 -9.81 15.52 11.95
CA PRO A 489 -10.51 14.51 12.71
C PRO A 489 -11.97 14.36 12.26
N ILE A 490 -12.44 13.12 12.14
CA ILE A 490 -13.85 12.78 11.92
C ILE A 490 -14.24 11.68 12.91
N ALA A 491 -15.38 11.85 13.57
CA ALA A 491 -15.89 10.90 14.54
C ALA A 491 -17.24 10.30 14.13
N ALA A 492 -17.51 9.12 14.66
CA ALA A 492 -18.79 8.42 14.62
C ALA A 492 -18.97 7.65 15.94
N GLU A 493 -20.21 7.36 16.34
CA GLU A 493 -20.48 6.69 17.61
C GLU A 493 -21.53 5.59 17.47
N LYS A 494 -21.39 4.54 18.29
CA LYS A 494 -22.36 3.47 18.43
C LYS A 494 -22.73 3.28 19.89
N THR A 495 -24.00 3.46 20.23
CA THR A 495 -24.54 3.08 21.54
C THR A 495 -25.05 1.65 21.51
N PHE A 496 -24.66 0.85 22.51
CA PHE A 496 -25.17 -0.49 22.74
C PHE A 496 -26.31 -0.42 23.75
N LYS A 497 -27.52 -0.86 23.36
CA LYS A 497 -28.73 -0.75 24.20
C LYS A 497 -28.96 -1.96 25.11
N GLU A 498 -28.16 -3.00 24.94
CA GLU A 498 -28.19 -4.24 25.71
C GLU A 498 -26.76 -4.66 26.04
N ASP A 499 -26.60 -5.50 27.06
CA ASP A 499 -25.31 -6.09 27.38
C ASP A 499 -24.79 -6.86 26.16
N THR A 500 -23.60 -6.48 25.69
CA THR A 500 -23.04 -6.92 24.43
C THR A 500 -21.63 -7.46 24.64
N LEU A 501 -21.31 -8.60 24.04
CA LEU A 501 -19.93 -9.09 23.94
C LEU A 501 -19.31 -8.56 22.65
N LEU A 502 -18.13 -7.95 22.77
CA LEU A 502 -17.29 -7.48 21.67
C LEU A 502 -16.16 -8.48 21.43
N TYR A 503 -15.96 -8.88 20.17
CA TYR A 503 -14.96 -9.87 19.78
C TYR A 503 -13.82 -9.26 18.97
N THR A 504 -14.16 -8.41 18.00
CA THR A 504 -13.20 -7.83 17.05
C THR A 504 -13.47 -6.35 16.84
N MET A 505 -12.45 -5.64 16.37
CA MET A 505 -12.56 -4.26 15.88
C MET A 505 -11.81 -4.14 14.56
N THR A 506 -12.39 -3.45 13.58
CA THR A 506 -11.77 -3.23 12.27
C THR A 506 -11.95 -1.77 11.86
N PRO A 507 -10.89 -0.94 11.90
CA PRO A 507 -10.92 0.41 11.33
C PRO A 507 -10.88 0.35 9.80
N HIS A 508 -11.53 1.30 9.14
CA HIS A 508 -11.47 1.43 7.69
C HIS A 508 -11.60 2.90 7.24
N MET A 509 -10.62 3.33 6.44
CA MET A 509 -10.48 4.62 5.77
C MET A 509 -9.72 4.41 4.45
N HIS A 510 -9.75 5.37 3.52
CA HIS A 510 -9.03 5.29 2.25
C HIS A 510 -7.63 5.94 2.34
N TYR A 511 -7.12 6.47 1.21
CA TYR A 511 -5.74 6.95 1.04
C TYR A 511 -5.31 8.06 1.99
N ARG A 512 -6.24 8.83 2.54
CA ARG A 512 -5.95 9.91 3.48
C ARG A 512 -6.04 9.45 4.92
N GLY A 513 -6.51 8.24 5.20
CA GLY A 513 -6.53 7.69 6.55
C GLY A 513 -5.14 7.70 7.19
N LYS A 514 -5.02 8.32 8.37
CA LYS A 514 -3.75 8.56 9.09
C LYS A 514 -3.69 7.86 10.43
N ALA A 515 -4.78 7.93 11.20
CA ALA A 515 -4.91 7.27 12.49
C ALA A 515 -6.37 6.94 12.79
N PHE A 516 -6.61 5.94 13.64
CA PHE A 516 -7.96 5.53 14.03
C PHE A 516 -8.00 5.08 15.50
N ARG A 517 -9.04 5.44 16.24
CA ARG A 517 -9.23 5.05 17.63
C ARG A 517 -10.66 4.60 17.93
N PHE A 518 -10.79 3.59 18.79
CA PHE A 518 -12.03 3.14 19.41
C PHE A 518 -11.96 3.39 20.93
N THR A 519 -12.87 4.18 21.46
CA THR A 519 -12.98 4.50 22.88
C THR A 519 -14.36 4.09 23.39
N ALA A 520 -14.43 3.29 24.45
CA ALA A 520 -15.65 2.97 25.16
C ALA A 520 -15.89 3.95 26.31
N HIS A 521 -17.06 4.58 26.32
CA HIS A 521 -17.60 5.34 27.43
C HIS A 521 -18.70 4.51 28.10
N TYR A 522 -18.43 4.05 29.32
CA TYR A 522 -19.30 3.16 30.07
C TYR A 522 -20.40 3.94 30.82
N PRO A 523 -21.54 3.30 31.14
CA PRO A 523 -22.64 3.95 31.87
C PRO A 523 -22.28 4.47 33.26
N ASP A 524 -21.23 3.90 33.88
CA ASP A 524 -20.71 4.31 35.19
C ASP A 524 -19.77 5.52 35.13
N GLY A 525 -19.54 6.07 33.93
CA GLY A 525 -18.65 7.21 33.68
C GLY A 525 -17.19 6.82 33.44
N LYS A 526 -16.84 5.53 33.48
CA LYS A 526 -15.50 5.06 33.10
C LYS A 526 -15.27 5.25 31.59
N GLU A 527 -14.04 5.56 31.22
CA GLU A 527 -13.58 5.56 29.82
C GLU A 527 -12.45 4.53 29.63
N GLU A 528 -12.43 3.88 28.47
CA GLU A 528 -11.38 2.94 28.09
C GLU A 528 -11.09 3.01 26.59
N ILE A 529 -9.82 3.13 26.22
CA ILE A 529 -9.39 2.98 24.82
C ILE A 529 -9.31 1.48 24.51
N LEU A 530 -10.19 1.01 23.63
CA LEU A 530 -10.28 -0.39 23.23
C LEU A 530 -9.25 -0.74 22.15
N LEU A 531 -9.04 0.19 21.21
CA LEU A 531 -8.09 0.06 20.10
C LEU A 531 -7.58 1.46 19.72
N ASP A 532 -6.27 1.58 19.52
CA ASP A 532 -5.60 2.80 19.06
C ASP A 532 -4.62 2.44 17.96
N VAL A 533 -4.84 2.98 16.76
CA VAL A 533 -4.04 2.77 15.55
C VAL A 533 -3.43 4.11 15.13
N PRO A 534 -2.28 4.52 15.69
CA PRO A 534 -1.70 5.85 15.46
C PRO A 534 -1.07 6.02 14.07
N ARG A 535 -0.79 4.92 13.36
CA ARG A 535 -0.26 4.90 11.99
C ARG A 535 -1.11 3.95 11.16
N TYR A 536 -2.29 4.42 10.76
CA TYR A 536 -3.17 3.66 9.87
C TYR A 536 -2.54 3.57 8.47
N ASP A 537 -2.59 2.39 7.86
CA ASP A 537 -2.14 2.14 6.50
C ASP A 537 -3.27 1.47 5.72
N PHE A 538 -3.74 2.14 4.66
CA PHE A 538 -4.83 1.64 3.80
C PHE A 538 -4.53 0.26 3.19
N ASN A 539 -3.26 -0.04 2.94
CA ASN A 539 -2.84 -1.33 2.39
C ASN A 539 -3.00 -2.48 3.39
N TRP A 540 -3.15 -2.17 4.69
CA TRP A 540 -3.26 -3.14 5.78
C TRP A 540 -4.54 -2.94 6.59
N GLN A 541 -5.65 -3.46 6.05
CA GLN A 541 -6.97 -3.42 6.71
C GLN A 541 -7.09 -4.56 7.73
N ILE A 542 -6.45 -4.41 8.88
CA ILE A 542 -6.33 -5.47 9.90
C ILE A 542 -7.61 -5.59 10.73
N ILE A 543 -8.09 -6.83 10.89
CA ILE A 543 -9.08 -7.19 11.91
C ILE A 543 -8.33 -7.41 13.23
N TYR A 544 -8.67 -6.66 14.27
CA TYR A 544 -8.08 -6.82 15.60
C TYR A 544 -8.94 -7.76 16.45
N LEU A 545 -8.48 -8.99 16.68
CA LEU A 545 -9.20 -10.02 17.44
C LEU A 545 -8.81 -9.93 18.91
N LEU A 546 -9.74 -9.61 19.80
CA LEU A 546 -9.48 -9.58 21.23
C LEU A 546 -9.12 -10.99 21.74
N LYS A 547 -8.14 -11.09 22.64
CA LYS A 547 -7.79 -12.37 23.29
C LYS A 547 -8.96 -12.99 24.06
N GLN A 548 -9.81 -12.13 24.62
CA GLN A 548 -11.01 -12.51 25.35
C GLN A 548 -12.13 -11.55 24.95
N PRO A 549 -13.37 -12.05 24.75
CA PRO A 549 -14.51 -11.19 24.47
C PRO A 549 -14.70 -10.14 25.57
N LYS A 550 -14.92 -8.90 25.17
CA LYS A 550 -15.12 -7.78 26.10
C LYS A 550 -16.60 -7.54 26.33
N LEU A 551 -17.04 -7.54 27.59
CA LEU A 551 -18.39 -7.11 27.95
C LEU A 551 -18.52 -5.59 27.83
N LEU A 552 -19.49 -5.16 27.04
CA LEU A 552 -19.98 -3.79 26.93
C LEU A 552 -21.38 -3.76 27.57
N PRO A 553 -21.53 -3.27 28.82
CA PRO A 553 -22.83 -3.13 29.46
C PRO A 553 -23.80 -2.28 28.65
N ALA A 554 -25.10 -2.54 28.79
CA ALA A 554 -26.15 -1.71 28.20
C ALA A 554 -25.96 -0.22 28.56
N GLY A 555 -26.02 0.64 27.55
CA GLY A 555 -25.76 2.08 27.65
C GLY A 555 -24.33 2.48 27.28
N THR A 556 -23.41 1.53 27.09
CA THR A 556 -22.04 1.83 26.63
C THR A 556 -22.08 2.51 25.27
N VAL A 557 -21.33 3.61 25.14
CA VAL A 557 -21.11 4.32 23.87
C VAL A 557 -19.69 4.05 23.41
N VAL A 558 -19.54 3.46 22.24
CA VAL A 558 -18.22 3.32 21.61
C VAL A 558 -18.08 4.44 20.59
N LYS A 559 -17.15 5.37 20.87
CA LYS A 559 -16.75 6.44 19.97
C LYS A 559 -15.60 5.98 19.09
N LEU A 560 -15.74 6.21 17.80
CA LEU A 560 -14.72 5.97 16.79
C LEU A 560 -14.24 7.33 16.29
N GLU A 561 -12.92 7.50 16.18
CA GLU A 561 -12.30 8.74 15.70
C GLU A 561 -11.21 8.40 14.68
N GLY A 562 -11.40 8.84 13.45
CA GLY A 562 -10.45 8.72 12.35
C GLY A 562 -9.80 10.08 12.06
N HIS A 563 -8.53 10.07 11.72
CA HIS A 563 -7.76 11.24 11.33
C HIS A 563 -7.32 11.13 9.88
N PHE A 564 -7.42 12.23 9.13
CA PHE A 564 -7.19 12.25 7.68
C PHE A 564 -6.13 13.28 7.27
N ASP A 565 -5.20 12.89 6.40
CA ASP A 565 -4.15 13.72 5.83
C ASP A 565 -4.44 14.05 4.36
N ASN A 566 -5.08 15.19 4.11
CA ASN A 566 -5.33 15.74 2.78
C ASN A 566 -4.24 16.75 2.35
N SER A 567 -3.05 16.71 2.97
CA SER A 567 -1.93 17.57 2.56
C SER A 567 -1.26 17.05 1.28
N ALA A 568 -0.42 17.90 0.67
CA ALA A 568 0.41 17.52 -0.48
C ALA A 568 1.58 16.60 -0.07
N ASP A 569 1.88 16.50 1.22
CA ASP A 569 2.96 15.67 1.75
C ASP A 569 2.53 14.21 1.94
N ASN A 570 1.22 13.93 1.93
CA ASN A 570 0.73 12.55 1.94
C ASN A 570 0.99 11.88 0.56
N PRO A 571 1.87 10.87 0.49
CA PRO A 571 2.22 10.24 -0.78
C PRO A 571 1.07 9.46 -1.42
N LEU A 572 0.05 9.09 -0.64
CA LEU A 572 -1.16 8.40 -1.11
C LEU A 572 -2.24 9.37 -1.59
N ASN A 573 -2.13 10.67 -1.28
CA ASN A 573 -3.15 11.64 -1.63
C ASN A 573 -3.15 11.89 -3.15
N PRO A 574 -4.23 11.52 -3.87
CA PRO A 574 -4.28 11.67 -5.32
C PRO A 574 -4.45 13.13 -5.76
N ASP A 575 -5.04 13.98 -4.90
CA ASP A 575 -5.24 15.41 -5.16
C ASP A 575 -5.46 16.16 -3.83
N PRO A 576 -4.47 16.92 -3.33
CA PRO A 576 -4.57 17.69 -2.09
C PRO A 576 -5.39 18.97 -2.23
N THR A 577 -5.72 19.39 -3.46
CA THR A 577 -6.47 20.62 -3.73
C THR A 577 -7.98 20.42 -3.58
N GLN A 578 -8.43 19.17 -3.56
CA GLN A 578 -9.84 18.83 -3.50
C GLN A 578 -10.40 18.89 -2.07
N MET A 579 -11.65 19.35 -1.99
CA MET A 579 -12.50 19.13 -0.82
C MET A 579 -13.01 17.70 -0.88
N VAL A 580 -12.60 16.87 0.07
CA VAL A 580 -12.87 15.42 0.03
C VAL A 580 -14.14 15.12 0.80
N ARG A 581 -14.97 14.22 0.27
CA ARG A 581 -16.25 13.80 0.85
C ARG A 581 -16.30 12.29 1.01
N TRP A 582 -17.37 11.81 1.62
CA TRP A 582 -17.66 10.38 1.61
C TRP A 582 -17.88 9.84 0.18
N GLY A 583 -17.31 8.67 -0.12
CA GLY A 583 -17.54 7.93 -1.36
C GLY A 583 -16.88 6.55 -1.37
N ASP A 584 -17.34 5.67 -2.27
CA ASP A 584 -16.86 4.29 -2.37
C ASP A 584 -15.46 4.18 -2.97
N GLN A 585 -15.01 5.19 -3.74
CA GLN A 585 -13.74 5.12 -4.44
C GLN A 585 -12.59 5.50 -3.52
N THR A 586 -11.42 4.89 -3.71
CA THR A 586 -10.24 5.12 -2.86
C THR A 586 -9.71 6.55 -2.89
N TRP A 587 -10.07 7.35 -3.91
CA TRP A 587 -9.76 8.79 -3.96
C TRP A 587 -10.80 9.68 -3.25
N ASP A 588 -12.02 9.18 -3.01
CA ASP A 588 -12.93 9.72 -2.00
C ASP A 588 -12.47 9.22 -0.62
N GLU A 589 -13.26 9.40 0.44
CA GLU A 589 -12.95 8.86 1.76
C GLU A 589 -14.08 8.08 2.40
N MET A 590 -13.71 7.24 3.37
CA MET A 590 -14.64 6.63 4.32
C MET A 590 -14.18 6.88 5.74
N MET A 591 -15.14 7.06 6.65
CA MET A 591 -14.91 6.94 8.08
C MET A 591 -15.81 5.81 8.59
N LEU A 592 -15.18 4.67 8.81
CA LEU A 592 -15.84 3.42 9.14
C LEU A 592 -15.07 2.71 10.24
N GLY A 593 -15.79 2.15 11.21
CA GLY A 593 -15.24 1.03 11.96
C GLY A 593 -16.31 0.05 12.36
N SER A 594 -15.98 -1.23 12.15
CA SER A 594 -16.85 -2.34 12.48
C SER A 594 -16.38 -3.07 13.73
N MET A 595 -17.33 -3.71 14.37
CA MET A 595 -17.19 -4.47 15.60
C MET A 595 -17.99 -5.76 15.45
N THR A 596 -17.35 -6.92 15.49
CA THR A 596 -18.07 -8.18 15.61
C THR A 596 -18.56 -8.32 17.05
N VAL A 597 -19.86 -8.51 17.23
CA VAL A 597 -20.54 -8.51 18.53
C VAL A 597 -21.62 -9.58 18.63
N SER A 598 -22.09 -9.86 19.85
CA SER A 598 -23.31 -10.64 20.11
C SER A 598 -23.94 -10.18 21.42
N PRO A 599 -25.26 -10.35 21.62
CA PRO A 599 -25.86 -10.11 22.94
C PRO A 599 -25.26 -11.04 24.01
N ALA A 600 -24.86 -10.46 25.15
CA ALA A 600 -24.14 -11.17 26.20
C ALA A 600 -24.99 -12.27 26.85
N ASN A 601 -26.30 -12.04 26.99
CA ASN A 601 -27.22 -12.93 27.69
C ASN A 601 -28.06 -13.83 26.75
N GLN A 602 -27.78 -13.82 25.43
CA GLN A 602 -28.49 -14.67 24.47
C GLN A 602 -28.07 -16.15 24.58
N ASP A 603 -29.06 -17.04 24.56
CA ASP A 603 -28.93 -18.48 24.29
C ASP A 603 -30.10 -18.93 23.39
N LEU A 604 -29.83 -19.10 22.09
CA LEU A 604 -30.85 -19.51 21.11
C LEU A 604 -31.21 -21.00 21.18
N ARG A 605 -30.42 -21.82 21.90
CA ARG A 605 -30.74 -23.25 22.10
C ARG A 605 -31.87 -23.44 23.11
N ALA A 606 -32.05 -22.48 24.02
CA ALA A 606 -33.11 -22.50 25.01
C ALA A 606 -34.50 -22.16 24.43
N ALA A 607 -34.57 -21.77 23.15
CA ALA A 607 -35.80 -21.42 22.46
C ALA A 607 -36.48 -22.69 21.85
N ASP A 608 -36.93 -23.62 22.68
CA ASP A 608 -37.76 -24.78 22.28
C ASP A 608 -39.23 -24.38 22.01
N GLY A 609 -39.44 -23.38 21.15
CA GLY A 609 -40.73 -22.98 20.60
C GLY A 609 -40.54 -22.44 19.17
N PRO A 610 -41.54 -22.52 18.28
CA PRO A 610 -41.38 -22.06 16.90
C PRO A 610 -40.82 -20.64 16.91
N LEU A 611 -39.69 -20.43 16.21
CA LEU A 611 -38.97 -19.16 16.09
C LEU A 611 -39.96 -18.00 16.02
N ALA A 612 -40.16 -17.33 17.15
CA ALA A 612 -40.98 -16.14 17.20
C ALA A 612 -40.26 -15.10 16.35
N SER A 613 -40.95 -14.59 15.33
CA SER A 613 -40.50 -13.43 14.58
C SER A 613 -40.09 -12.34 15.56
N LEU A 614 -38.87 -11.83 15.41
CA LEU A 614 -38.38 -10.69 16.17
C LEU A 614 -39.35 -9.50 15.94
N PRO A 615 -39.64 -8.69 16.97
CA PRO A 615 -40.56 -7.57 16.83
C PRO A 615 -39.93 -6.51 15.91
N GLY A 616 -40.46 -6.40 14.69
CA GLY A 616 -39.98 -5.43 13.70
C GLY A 616 -40.74 -5.41 12.36
N GLU A 617 -41.53 -6.44 12.05
CA GLU A 617 -42.40 -6.46 10.87
C GLU A 617 -43.84 -6.12 11.25
N ASN A 618 -44.14 -4.82 11.39
CA ASN A 618 -45.44 -4.23 11.06
C ASN A 618 -45.44 -2.73 11.35
N ALA A 619 -45.19 -1.94 10.32
CA ALA A 619 -45.66 -0.56 10.24
C ALA A 619 -45.82 -0.15 8.77
N GLY A 620 -46.82 -0.74 8.12
CA GLY A 620 -47.46 -0.17 6.93
C GLY A 620 -48.95 0.00 7.23
N GLY A 621 -49.45 1.23 7.24
CA GLY A 621 -50.89 1.49 7.34
C GLY A 621 -51.32 2.85 7.93
N ASN A 622 -50.88 3.97 7.33
CA ASN A 622 -51.73 5.01 6.73
C ASN A 622 -50.90 6.17 6.17
#